data_AF-A0A835Z595-F1
#
_entry.id   AF-A0A835Z595-F1
#
_cell.length_a   1.000
_cell.length_b   1.000
_cell.length_c   1.000
_cell.angle_alpha   90.00
_cell.angle_beta   90.00
_cell.angle_gamma   90.00
#
_symmetry.space_group_name_H-M   'P 1'
#
loop_
_entity.id
_entity.type
_entity.pdbx_description
1 polymer ?
#
loop_
_entity_poly.entity_id
_entity_poly.type
_entity_poly.pdbx_seq_one_letter_code
_entity_poly.pdbx_strand_id
1 'polypeptide(L)'
;MLAAAVPVCALLVLAAPAASFMPPARTAGPHSLTMSTGSRSADCISRRGLLTTAVATVTAAAVVAPGPAHALFGSSDPTQTSIEELARYTVQVDKLISDLKSKNLKGGPEDSLVVFRTMKTYFDPLQATMAKAAPTLGLAGQEQQERAVTLSLLMKGHLLELTAACTAQNAGEQLKETEEVQETLEEFLKLAGTKYKIPTYAPPRSATPAEYYGAFGCEAWGQKRMPNSNSCEPDV
;
A
#
# COMPACT_ATOMS: atom_id res chain seq x y z
N MET A 1 -37.69 -15.48 40.47
CA MET A 1 -38.07 -14.12 40.06
C MET A 1 -37.45 -13.14 41.04
N LEU A 2 -36.27 -12.60 40.74
CA LEU A 2 -35.59 -11.60 41.56
C LEU A 2 -35.34 -10.38 40.68
N ALA A 3 -36.00 -9.27 41.01
CA ALA A 3 -35.86 -7.98 40.38
C ALA A 3 -34.63 -7.28 40.96
N ALA A 4 -33.65 -6.96 40.10
CA ALA A 4 -32.51 -6.14 40.46
C ALA A 4 -32.81 -4.68 40.09
N ALA A 5 -32.90 -3.82 41.11
CA ALA A 5 -33.00 -2.38 40.97
C ALA A 5 -31.64 -1.81 40.53
N VAL A 6 -31.62 -1.10 39.41
CA VAL A 6 -30.43 -0.39 38.92
C VAL A 6 -30.49 1.06 39.45
N PRO A 7 -29.42 1.57 40.09
CA PRO A 7 -29.39 2.94 40.58
C PRO A 7 -29.15 3.91 39.42
N VAL A 8 -30.01 4.92 39.33
CA VAL A 8 -29.90 6.08 38.46
C VAL A 8 -28.77 6.96 38.99
N CYS A 9 -27.60 6.91 38.33
CA CYS A 9 -26.50 7.83 38.61
C CYS A 9 -26.75 9.12 37.84
N ALA A 10 -27.13 10.15 38.59
CA ALA A 10 -27.36 11.49 38.10
C ALA A 10 -26.05 12.30 38.03
N LEU A 11 -26.01 13.21 37.05
CA LEU A 11 -25.25 14.47 37.03
C LEU A 11 -23.70 14.43 37.00
N LEU A 12 -23.12 14.97 35.93
CA LEU A 12 -22.58 16.35 35.93
C LEU A 12 -22.11 16.73 34.52
N VAL A 13 -22.84 17.65 33.89
CA VAL A 13 -22.43 18.32 32.64
C VAL A 13 -21.53 19.49 33.05
N LEU A 14 -20.22 19.34 32.87
CA LEU A 14 -19.26 20.44 32.91
C LEU A 14 -19.32 21.18 31.58
N ALA A 15 -20.02 22.32 31.56
CA ALA A 15 -19.94 23.29 30.49
C ALA A 15 -18.54 23.93 30.50
N ALA A 16 -17.71 23.60 29.51
CA ALA A 16 -16.45 24.28 29.27
C ALA A 16 -16.71 25.65 28.62
N PRO A 17 -16.01 26.73 29.03
CA PRO A 17 -16.09 28.02 28.36
C PRO A 17 -15.46 27.95 26.97
N ALA A 18 -16.24 28.30 25.95
CA ALA A 18 -15.74 28.53 24.60
C ALA A 18 -14.81 29.75 24.59
N ALA A 19 -13.51 29.50 24.69
CA ALA A 19 -12.50 30.51 24.39
C ALA A 19 -12.41 30.66 22.86
N SER A 20 -13.10 31.66 22.33
CA SER A 20 -12.98 32.13 20.96
C SER A 20 -11.58 32.69 20.73
N PHE A 21 -10.63 31.83 20.35
CA PHE A 21 -9.34 32.26 19.84
C PHE A 21 -9.56 32.78 18.41
N MET A 22 -9.75 34.09 18.27
CA MET A 22 -9.62 34.77 16.98
C MET A 22 -8.12 34.77 16.60
N PRO A 23 -7.72 34.22 15.44
CA PRO A 23 -6.39 34.46 14.93
C PRO A 23 -6.25 35.94 14.53
N PRO A 24 -5.06 36.56 14.74
CA PRO A 24 -4.81 37.88 14.22
C PRO A 24 -4.90 37.84 12.69
N ALA A 25 -5.78 38.69 12.14
CA ALA A 25 -5.83 38.97 10.71
C ALA A 25 -4.45 39.50 10.27
N ARG A 26 -3.65 38.63 9.66
CA ARG A 26 -2.50 39.06 8.87
C ARG A 26 -3.06 39.78 7.66
N THR A 27 -2.99 41.10 7.69
CA THR A 27 -3.07 41.99 6.54
C THR A 27 -2.08 41.49 5.47
N ALA A 28 -2.61 40.76 4.49
CA ALA A 28 -1.91 40.50 3.24
C ALA A 28 -1.74 41.85 2.53
N GLY A 29 -0.50 42.33 2.47
CA GLY A 29 -0.16 43.43 1.57
C GLY A 29 -0.44 43.02 0.12
N PRO A 30 -0.74 43.99 -0.77
CA PRO A 30 -0.90 43.72 -2.19
C PRO A 30 0.47 43.36 -2.77
N HIS A 31 0.79 42.07 -2.80
CA HIS A 31 1.86 41.58 -3.66
C HIS A 31 1.32 41.58 -5.09
N SER A 32 1.65 42.65 -5.83
CA SER A 32 1.57 42.69 -7.29
C SER A 32 2.29 41.46 -7.85
N LEU A 33 1.50 40.48 -8.30
CA LEU A 33 1.96 39.43 -9.17
C LEU A 33 2.15 40.04 -10.56
N THR A 34 3.35 40.54 -10.83
CA THR A 34 3.78 40.82 -12.19
C THR A 34 3.94 39.47 -12.89
N MET A 35 2.91 39.04 -13.61
CA MET A 35 3.04 37.92 -14.54
C MET A 35 4.00 38.33 -15.65
N SER A 36 5.24 37.86 -15.58
CA SER A 36 6.14 37.88 -16.71
C SER A 36 5.65 36.84 -17.71
N THR A 37 4.86 37.30 -18.68
CA THR A 37 4.61 36.55 -19.91
C THR A 37 5.91 36.48 -20.71
N GLY A 38 6.72 35.47 -20.39
CA GLY A 38 7.83 35.02 -21.20
C GLY A 38 7.32 34.45 -22.51
N SER A 39 7.05 35.33 -23.45
CA SER A 39 7.02 35.07 -24.89
C SER A 39 8.43 34.66 -25.35
N ARG A 40 8.48 33.80 -26.38
CA ARG A 40 9.64 33.26 -27.15
C ARG A 40 10.02 31.83 -26.73
N SER A 41 10.10 30.84 -27.61
CA SER A 41 10.06 30.79 -29.07
C SER A 41 9.45 29.47 -29.52
N ALA A 42 8.70 29.53 -30.63
CA ALA A 42 8.40 28.38 -31.44
C ALA A 42 9.70 27.87 -32.08
N ASP A 43 10.14 26.69 -31.69
CA ASP A 43 11.04 25.89 -32.52
C ASP A 43 10.22 24.78 -33.17
N CYS A 44 9.71 25.13 -34.34
CA CYS A 44 9.26 24.21 -35.37
C CYS A 44 10.48 23.42 -35.89
N ILE A 45 10.68 22.19 -35.43
CA ILE A 45 11.62 21.26 -36.09
C ILE A 45 10.85 20.08 -36.68
N SER A 46 10.57 20.27 -37.97
CA SER A 46 10.80 19.33 -39.07
C SER A 46 10.07 17.98 -39.08
N ARG A 47 9.00 17.95 -39.89
CA ARG A 47 8.59 16.78 -40.69
C ARG A 47 9.67 16.51 -41.77
N ARG A 48 10.22 15.29 -41.83
CA ARG A 48 10.46 14.48 -43.05
C ARG A 48 11.50 13.38 -42.79
N GLY A 49 11.15 12.16 -43.21
CA GLY A 49 12.03 10.98 -43.26
C GLY A 49 11.19 9.71 -43.28
N LEU A 50 10.51 9.42 -44.39
CA LEU A 50 10.86 8.36 -45.36
C LEU A 50 10.59 6.95 -44.79
N LEU A 51 9.46 6.32 -45.15
CA LEU A 51 9.26 5.44 -46.32
C LEU A 51 10.24 4.25 -46.39
N THR A 52 9.69 3.12 -46.83
CA THR A 52 10.31 1.83 -47.19
C THR A 52 10.78 0.95 -46.00
N THR A 53 10.41 -0.32 -45.86
CA THR A 53 9.98 -1.30 -46.88
C THR A 53 9.16 -2.41 -46.21
N ALA A 54 7.97 -2.68 -46.75
CA ALA A 54 7.25 -3.91 -46.51
C ALA A 54 7.97 -5.06 -47.23
N VAL A 55 8.49 -6.03 -46.49
CA VAL A 55 8.85 -7.34 -47.03
C VAL A 55 7.86 -8.34 -46.46
N ALA A 56 6.81 -8.57 -47.23
CA ALA A 56 5.88 -9.67 -47.04
C ALA A 56 6.60 -10.98 -47.37
N THR A 57 7.15 -11.65 -46.35
CA THR A 57 7.52 -13.06 -46.46
C THR A 57 6.31 -13.89 -46.08
N VAL A 58 5.61 -14.38 -47.11
CA VAL A 58 4.59 -15.42 -46.99
C VAL A 58 5.32 -16.72 -46.66
N THR A 59 5.54 -16.97 -45.37
CA THR A 59 5.84 -18.33 -44.89
C THR A 59 4.52 -18.97 -44.52
N ALA A 60 4.04 -19.84 -45.39
CA ALA A 60 2.95 -20.77 -45.11
C ALA A 60 3.46 -21.82 -44.11
N ALA A 61 3.60 -21.42 -42.85
CA ALA A 61 3.72 -22.37 -41.74
C ALA A 61 2.32 -22.89 -41.46
N ALA A 62 2.12 -24.20 -41.60
CA ALA A 62 0.92 -24.88 -41.17
C ALA A 62 0.65 -24.52 -39.71
N VAL A 63 -0.34 -23.66 -39.49
CA VAL A 63 -0.90 -23.38 -38.17
C VAL A 63 -1.61 -24.66 -37.77
N VAL A 64 -0.87 -25.58 -37.14
CA VAL A 64 -1.46 -26.52 -36.20
C VAL A 64 -2.11 -25.61 -35.17
N ALA A 65 -3.43 -25.39 -35.33
CA ALA A 65 -4.20 -24.64 -34.35
C ALA A 65 -3.92 -25.33 -33.02
N PRO A 66 -3.23 -24.69 -32.06
CA PRO A 66 -3.22 -25.21 -30.72
C PRO A 66 -4.69 -25.19 -30.32
N GLY A 67 -5.31 -26.38 -30.26
CA GLY A 67 -6.61 -26.52 -29.63
C GLY A 67 -6.51 -25.79 -28.29
N PRO A 68 -7.51 -24.99 -27.90
CA PRO A 68 -7.42 -24.20 -26.68
C PRO A 68 -7.05 -25.17 -25.56
N ALA A 69 -5.80 -25.09 -25.13
CA ALA A 69 -5.40 -25.70 -23.88
C ALA A 69 -6.19 -24.90 -22.87
N HIS A 70 -7.39 -25.39 -22.55
CA HIS A 70 -8.13 -25.04 -21.35
C HIS A 70 -7.25 -25.52 -20.21
N ALA A 71 -6.20 -24.73 -19.97
CA ALA A 71 -5.36 -24.88 -18.83
C ALA A 71 -6.32 -24.81 -17.66
N LEU A 72 -6.30 -25.86 -16.85
CA LEU A 72 -7.16 -26.11 -15.71
C LEU A 72 -6.91 -25.10 -14.56
N PHE A 73 -6.46 -23.89 -14.90
CA PHE A 73 -6.56 -22.71 -14.06
C PHE A 73 -8.05 -22.41 -13.97
N GLY A 74 -8.68 -22.93 -12.91
CA GLY A 74 -10.09 -22.71 -12.63
C GLY A 74 -10.43 -21.25 -12.87
N SER A 75 -11.59 -21.00 -13.47
CA SER A 75 -12.13 -19.67 -13.72
C SER A 75 -12.33 -18.94 -12.39
N SER A 76 -11.24 -18.46 -11.78
CA SER A 76 -11.29 -17.63 -10.61
C SER A 76 -11.90 -16.32 -11.07
N ASP A 77 -12.96 -15.91 -10.38
CA ASP A 77 -13.54 -14.59 -10.56
C ASP A 77 -12.39 -13.55 -10.54
N PRO A 78 -12.24 -12.69 -11.56
CA PRO A 78 -11.18 -11.68 -11.59
C PRO A 78 -11.24 -10.78 -10.35
N THR A 79 -12.42 -10.59 -9.77
CA THR A 79 -12.62 -9.86 -8.52
C THR A 79 -12.02 -10.62 -7.34
N GLN A 80 -12.28 -11.91 -7.22
CA GLN A 80 -11.68 -12.77 -6.19
C GLN A 80 -10.14 -12.73 -6.26
N THR A 81 -9.57 -12.79 -7.47
CA THR A 81 -8.12 -12.68 -7.67
C THR A 81 -7.57 -11.32 -7.18
N SER A 82 -8.31 -10.24 -7.44
CA SER A 82 -7.94 -8.89 -6.98
C SER A 82 -8.00 -8.78 -5.45
N ILE A 83 -9.01 -9.38 -4.81
CA ILE A 83 -9.13 -9.42 -3.33
C ILE A 83 -8.01 -10.24 -2.71
N GLU A 84 -7.65 -11.38 -3.32
CA GLU A 84 -6.51 -12.19 -2.86
C GLU A 84 -5.19 -11.45 -2.98
N GLU A 85 -5.01 -10.63 -4.02
CA GLU A 85 -3.86 -9.75 -4.19
C GLU A 85 -3.84 -8.65 -3.12
N LEU A 86 -4.98 -7.97 -2.88
CA LEU A 86 -5.12 -6.97 -1.82
C LEU A 86 -4.76 -7.52 -0.44
N ALA A 87 -5.21 -8.74 -0.15
CA ALA A 87 -4.87 -9.42 1.10
C ALA A 87 -3.37 -9.73 1.23
N ARG A 88 -2.59 -9.85 0.15
CA ARG A 88 -1.13 -10.04 0.25
C ARG A 88 -0.39 -8.78 0.68
N TYR A 89 -0.92 -7.61 0.31
CA TYR A 89 -0.29 -6.35 0.65
C TYR A 89 -0.35 -6.04 2.15
N THR A 90 -1.29 -6.64 2.92
CA THR A 90 -1.36 -6.46 4.38
C THR A 90 -0.02 -6.81 5.04
N VAL A 91 0.63 -7.90 4.62
CA VAL A 91 1.94 -8.33 5.13
C VAL A 91 3.02 -7.26 4.89
N GLN A 92 2.98 -6.56 3.76
CA GLN A 92 3.95 -5.50 3.45
C GLN A 92 3.68 -4.23 4.27
N VAL A 93 2.40 -3.88 4.47
CA VAL A 93 1.99 -2.76 5.32
C VAL A 93 2.40 -3.03 6.77
N ASP A 94 2.06 -4.20 7.32
CA ASP A 94 2.40 -4.63 8.68
C ASP A 94 3.91 -4.62 8.92
N LYS A 95 4.68 -5.09 7.93
CA LYS A 95 6.13 -5.07 7.98
C LYS A 95 6.67 -3.65 8.09
N LEU A 96 6.17 -2.72 7.26
CA LEU A 96 6.61 -1.33 7.30
C LEU A 96 6.24 -0.66 8.65
N ILE A 97 5.04 -0.92 9.16
CA ILE A 97 4.60 -0.46 10.49
C ILE A 97 5.52 -1.00 11.58
N SER A 98 5.89 -2.29 11.52
CA SER A 98 6.82 -2.91 12.47
C SER A 98 8.21 -2.26 12.41
N ASP A 99 8.75 -2.02 11.21
CA ASP A 99 10.04 -1.37 11.00
C ASP A 99 10.06 0.09 11.53
N LEU A 100 8.96 0.83 11.39
CA LEU A 100 8.79 2.18 11.94
C LEU A 100 8.62 2.16 13.47
N LYS A 101 7.77 1.27 14.03
CA LYS A 101 7.54 1.13 15.48
C LYS A 101 8.80 0.70 16.24
N SER A 102 9.58 -0.21 15.65
CA SER A 102 10.84 -0.69 16.22
C SER A 102 12.00 0.31 16.09
N LYS A 103 11.78 1.45 15.43
CA LYS A 103 12.80 2.47 15.14
C LYS A 103 13.97 1.95 14.30
N ASN A 104 13.73 0.90 13.50
CA ASN A 104 14.65 0.50 12.43
C ASN A 104 14.71 1.59 11.35
N LEU A 105 13.60 2.31 11.15
CA LEU A 105 13.50 3.48 10.29
C LEU A 105 13.28 4.73 11.18
N LYS A 106 14.29 5.58 11.30
CA LYS A 106 14.30 6.72 12.25
C LYS A 106 13.82 8.03 11.64
N GLY A 107 13.49 8.04 10.35
CA GLY A 107 13.04 9.23 9.62
C GLY A 107 14.17 10.07 9.06
N GLY A 108 15.40 9.54 8.95
CA GLY A 108 16.46 10.21 8.19
C GLY A 108 16.16 10.29 6.68
N PRO A 109 16.99 11.00 5.88
CA PRO A 109 16.84 11.06 4.43
C PRO A 109 16.81 9.68 3.77
N GLU A 110 17.71 8.78 4.19
CA GLU A 110 17.81 7.42 3.67
C GLU A 110 16.62 6.55 4.12
N ASP A 111 16.23 6.62 5.39
CA ASP A 111 15.09 5.87 5.92
C ASP A 111 13.79 6.29 5.22
N SER A 112 13.58 7.61 5.07
CA SER A 112 12.41 8.17 4.38
C SER A 112 12.38 7.77 2.90
N LEU A 113 13.55 7.62 2.27
CA LEU A 113 13.65 7.10 0.91
C LEU A 113 13.28 5.61 0.83
N VAL A 114 13.60 4.80 1.85
CA VAL A 114 13.16 3.40 1.95
C VAL A 114 11.63 3.33 2.07
N VAL A 115 11.02 4.16 2.93
CA VAL A 115 9.56 4.27 3.06
C VAL A 115 8.93 4.67 1.72
N PHE A 116 9.44 5.72 1.08
CA PHE A 116 8.94 6.19 -0.21
C PHE A 116 9.03 5.13 -1.31
N ARG A 117 10.15 4.40 -1.40
CA ARG A 117 10.30 3.29 -2.36
C ARG A 117 9.33 2.16 -2.07
N THR A 118 9.15 1.80 -0.80
CA THR A 118 8.18 0.78 -0.37
C THR A 118 6.76 1.16 -0.79
N MET A 119 6.37 2.42 -0.55
CA MET A 119 5.10 2.97 -1.01
C MET A 119 4.93 2.86 -2.54
N LYS A 120 5.95 3.25 -3.32
CA LYS A 120 5.89 3.15 -4.79
C LYS A 120 5.82 1.73 -5.31
N THR A 121 6.51 0.79 -4.66
CA THR A 121 6.54 -0.61 -5.09
C THR A 121 5.27 -1.37 -4.70
N TYR A 122 4.70 -1.09 -3.52
CA TYR A 122 3.61 -1.91 -2.98
C TYR A 122 2.29 -1.15 -2.81
N PHE A 123 2.32 0.10 -2.36
CA PHE A 123 1.11 0.82 -1.97
C PHE A 123 0.41 1.49 -3.16
N ASP A 124 1.17 2.06 -4.10
CA ASP A 124 0.63 2.60 -5.36
C ASP A 124 -0.15 1.52 -6.14
N PRO A 125 0.41 0.30 -6.38
CA PRO A 125 -0.36 -0.80 -6.96
C PRO A 125 -1.58 -1.23 -6.13
N LEU A 126 -1.44 -1.30 -4.80
CA LEU A 126 -2.56 -1.60 -3.90
C LEU A 126 -3.73 -0.63 -4.09
N GLN A 127 -3.46 0.68 -4.16
CA GLN A 127 -4.50 1.69 -4.35
C GLN A 127 -5.18 1.53 -5.71
N ALA A 128 -4.40 1.27 -6.77
CA ALA A 128 -4.94 1.01 -8.10
C ALA A 128 -5.83 -0.24 -8.14
N THR A 129 -5.42 -1.32 -7.47
CA THR A 129 -6.19 -2.56 -7.36
C THR A 129 -7.47 -2.34 -6.55
N MET A 130 -7.44 -1.58 -5.44
CA MET A 130 -8.66 -1.20 -4.70
C MET A 130 -9.62 -0.39 -5.58
N ALA A 131 -9.13 0.62 -6.30
CA ALA A 131 -9.95 1.47 -7.16
C ALA A 131 -10.61 0.67 -8.31
N LYS A 132 -9.91 -0.34 -8.83
CA LYS A 132 -10.44 -1.25 -9.85
C LYS A 132 -11.45 -2.24 -9.27
N ALA A 133 -11.16 -2.83 -8.11
CA ALA A 133 -11.99 -3.86 -7.50
C ALA A 133 -13.27 -3.29 -6.89
N ALA A 134 -13.20 -2.09 -6.31
CA ALA A 134 -14.30 -1.44 -5.61
C ALA A 134 -15.63 -1.49 -6.38
N PRO A 135 -15.76 -0.95 -7.62
CA PRO A 135 -17.02 -0.95 -8.36
C PRO A 135 -17.51 -2.36 -8.78
N THR A 136 -16.62 -3.35 -8.82
CA THR A 136 -16.92 -4.73 -9.26
C THR A 136 -17.30 -5.68 -8.12
N LEU A 137 -17.16 -5.26 -6.86
CA LEU A 137 -17.49 -6.10 -5.69
C LEU A 137 -18.94 -6.61 -5.72
N GLY A 138 -19.89 -5.80 -6.22
CA GLY A 138 -21.29 -6.16 -6.27
C GLY A 138 -21.84 -6.53 -4.89
N LEU A 139 -21.61 -5.64 -3.91
CA LEU A 139 -22.10 -5.78 -2.54
C LEU A 139 -23.62 -5.64 -2.49
N ALA A 140 -24.27 -6.25 -1.49
CA ALA A 140 -25.73 -6.33 -1.41
C ALA A 140 -26.42 -4.97 -1.17
N GLY A 141 -25.71 -3.98 -0.64
CA GLY A 141 -26.23 -2.64 -0.36
C GLY A 141 -25.49 -1.55 -1.12
N GLN A 142 -26.26 -0.58 -1.66
CA GLN A 142 -25.69 0.60 -2.33
C GLN A 142 -24.74 1.38 -1.42
N GLU A 143 -25.08 1.53 -0.14
CA GLU A 143 -24.23 2.21 0.85
C GLU A 143 -22.87 1.52 1.04
N GLN A 144 -22.85 0.17 1.11
CA GLN A 144 -21.60 -0.58 1.22
C GLN A 144 -20.75 -0.46 -0.06
N GLN A 145 -21.41 -0.46 -1.20
CA GLN A 145 -20.78 -0.30 -2.51
C GLN A 145 -20.15 1.10 -2.66
N GLU A 146 -20.86 2.14 -2.25
CA GLU A 146 -20.34 3.52 -2.22
C GLU A 146 -19.23 3.69 -1.18
N ARG A 147 -19.34 3.03 -0.03
CA ARG A 147 -18.28 3.01 0.99
C ARG A 147 -17.00 2.37 0.45
N ALA A 148 -17.09 1.24 -0.25
CA ALA A 148 -15.92 0.60 -0.86
C ALA A 148 -15.21 1.51 -1.88
N VAL A 149 -15.98 2.24 -2.71
CA VAL A 149 -15.43 3.24 -3.63
C VAL A 149 -14.76 4.38 -2.85
N THR A 150 -15.41 4.88 -1.80
CA THR A 150 -14.87 5.95 -0.94
C THR A 150 -13.56 5.54 -0.29
N LEU A 151 -13.47 4.32 0.24
CA LEU A 151 -12.24 3.78 0.85
C LEU A 151 -11.07 3.74 -0.14
N SER A 152 -11.33 3.42 -1.41
CA SER A 152 -10.27 3.45 -2.44
C SER A 152 -9.74 4.86 -2.73
N LEU A 153 -10.57 5.89 -2.54
CA LEU A 153 -10.19 7.30 -2.68
C LEU A 153 -9.49 7.82 -1.42
N LEU A 154 -9.97 7.42 -0.25
CA LEU A 154 -9.37 7.74 1.05
C LEU A 154 -7.96 7.15 1.17
N MET A 155 -7.76 5.90 0.72
CA MET A 155 -6.44 5.28 0.55
C MET A 155 -5.49 6.19 -0.25
N LYS A 156 -5.95 6.76 -1.37
CA LYS A 156 -5.14 7.69 -2.17
C LYS A 156 -4.76 8.96 -1.38
N GLY A 157 -5.67 9.45 -0.53
CA GLY A 157 -5.39 10.56 0.39
C GLY A 157 -4.22 10.26 1.32
N HIS A 158 -4.27 9.12 2.02
CA HIS A 158 -3.20 8.69 2.93
C HIS A 158 -1.85 8.51 2.21
N LEU A 159 -1.83 8.03 0.96
CA LEU A 159 -0.58 7.93 0.21
C LEU A 159 0.04 9.29 -0.14
N LEU A 160 -0.78 10.33 -0.33
CA LEU A 160 -0.29 11.70 -0.54
C LEU A 160 0.26 12.28 0.77
N GLU A 161 -0.42 12.04 1.89
CA GLU A 161 0.03 12.45 3.22
C GLU A 161 1.34 11.73 3.62
N LEU A 162 1.43 10.43 3.34
CA LEU A 162 2.66 9.65 3.52
C LEU A 162 3.80 10.17 2.64
N THR A 163 3.52 10.57 1.40
CA THR A 163 4.51 11.22 0.52
C THR A 163 5.02 12.53 1.11
N ALA A 164 4.13 13.35 1.66
CA ALA A 164 4.49 14.58 2.35
C ALA A 164 5.33 14.29 3.60
N ALA A 165 4.95 13.28 4.40
CA ALA A 165 5.70 12.84 5.58
C ALA A 165 7.10 12.30 5.25
N CYS A 166 7.26 11.60 4.12
CA CYS A 166 8.57 11.19 3.58
C CYS A 166 9.42 12.40 3.19
N THR A 167 8.82 13.39 2.54
CA THR A 167 9.51 14.63 2.13
C THR A 167 9.95 15.45 3.34
N ALA A 168 9.10 15.50 4.37
CA ALA A 168 9.36 16.19 5.63
C ALA A 168 10.30 15.41 6.57
N GLN A 169 10.70 14.18 6.22
CA GLN A 169 11.59 13.33 7.02
C GLN A 169 11.07 13.13 8.46
N ASN A 170 9.75 12.98 8.61
CA ASN A 170 9.12 12.82 9.91
C ASN A 170 8.66 11.36 10.09
N ALA A 171 9.41 10.58 10.85
CA ALA A 171 9.09 9.18 11.14
C ALA A 171 7.74 9.00 11.85
N GLY A 172 7.34 9.94 12.72
CA GLY A 172 6.08 9.87 13.44
C GLY A 172 4.88 9.99 12.50
N GLU A 173 4.92 10.97 11.59
CA GLU A 173 3.89 11.14 10.56
C GLU A 173 3.95 9.99 9.54
N GLN A 174 5.14 9.49 9.16
CA GLN A 174 5.25 8.30 8.30
C GLN A 174 4.57 7.09 8.93
N LEU A 175 4.75 6.87 10.24
CA LEU A 175 4.09 5.79 10.96
C LEU A 175 2.58 5.99 10.98
N LYS A 176 2.11 7.18 11.38
CA LYS A 176 0.69 7.51 11.45
C LYS A 176 -0.01 7.25 10.11
N GLU A 177 0.51 7.81 9.02
CA GLU A 177 -0.10 7.62 7.70
C GLU A 177 -0.01 6.18 7.19
N THR A 178 0.99 5.41 7.61
CA THR A 178 1.06 3.98 7.28
C THR A 178 0.02 3.17 8.07
N GLU A 179 -0.28 3.53 9.31
CA GLU A 179 -1.36 2.93 10.10
C GLU A 179 -2.74 3.24 9.48
N GLU A 180 -2.97 4.47 9.03
CA GLU A 180 -4.21 4.85 8.32
C GLU A 180 -4.40 4.05 7.01
N VAL A 181 -3.30 3.79 6.29
CA VAL A 181 -3.29 2.86 5.13
C VAL A 181 -3.73 1.45 5.55
N GLN A 182 -3.21 0.93 6.66
CA GLN A 182 -3.58 -0.39 7.18
C GLN A 182 -5.07 -0.44 7.53
N GLU A 183 -5.57 0.51 8.32
CA GLU A 183 -6.97 0.58 8.75
C GLU A 183 -7.92 0.66 7.56
N THR A 184 -7.60 1.49 6.56
CA THR A 184 -8.38 1.62 5.33
C THR A 184 -8.41 0.32 4.53
N LEU A 185 -7.27 -0.36 4.41
CA LEU A 185 -7.17 -1.66 3.73
C LEU A 185 -7.98 -2.73 4.45
N GLU A 186 -7.87 -2.82 5.78
CA GLU A 186 -8.62 -3.77 6.60
C GLU A 186 -10.12 -3.53 6.52
N GLU A 187 -10.58 -2.27 6.55
CA GLU A 187 -11.99 -1.94 6.39
C GLU A 187 -12.50 -2.36 5.00
N PHE A 188 -11.73 -2.09 3.95
CA PHE A 188 -12.08 -2.49 2.58
C PHE A 188 -12.17 -4.01 2.44
N LEU A 189 -11.17 -4.73 2.97
CA LEU A 189 -11.15 -6.19 2.96
C LEU A 189 -12.33 -6.74 3.75
N LYS A 190 -12.65 -6.18 4.93
CA LYS A 190 -13.82 -6.59 5.73
C LYS A 190 -15.13 -6.47 4.95
N LEU A 191 -15.33 -5.39 4.18
CA LEU A 191 -16.49 -5.25 3.29
C LEU A 191 -16.50 -6.32 2.19
N ALA A 192 -15.36 -6.54 1.53
CA ALA A 192 -15.23 -7.58 0.51
C ALA A 192 -15.48 -8.99 1.07
N GLY A 193 -15.10 -9.24 2.33
CA GLY A 193 -15.26 -10.51 3.04
C GLY A 193 -16.69 -10.97 3.25
N THR A 194 -17.67 -10.08 3.05
CA THR A 194 -19.09 -10.45 3.07
C THR A 194 -19.49 -11.36 1.90
N LYS A 195 -18.73 -11.31 0.79
CA LYS A 195 -19.03 -12.04 -0.45
C LYS A 195 -17.86 -12.88 -0.95
N TYR A 196 -16.64 -12.42 -0.73
CA TYR A 196 -15.41 -13.05 -1.22
C TYR A 196 -14.66 -13.73 -0.08
N LYS A 197 -13.92 -14.78 -0.40
CA LYS A 197 -13.07 -15.46 0.59
C LYS A 197 -11.75 -14.72 0.70
N ILE A 198 -11.45 -14.18 1.89
CA ILE A 198 -10.18 -13.50 2.13
C ILE A 198 -9.17 -14.51 2.67
N PRO A 199 -8.08 -14.80 1.96
CA PRO A 199 -7.00 -15.61 2.51
C PRO A 199 -6.33 -14.88 3.66
N THR A 200 -6.11 -15.58 4.78
CA THR A 200 -5.27 -15.07 5.86
C THR A 200 -3.82 -15.35 5.53
N TYR A 201 -3.02 -14.31 5.33
CA TYR A 201 -1.58 -14.44 5.17
C TYR A 201 -0.91 -14.29 6.52
N ALA A 202 -0.36 -15.39 7.04
CA ALA A 202 0.57 -15.29 8.15
C ALA A 202 1.87 -14.65 7.64
N PRO A 203 2.52 -13.75 8.41
CA PRO A 203 3.84 -13.29 8.06
C PRO A 203 4.77 -14.51 7.89
N PRO A 204 5.62 -14.54 6.86
CA PRO A 204 6.54 -15.64 6.67
C PRO A 204 7.39 -15.77 7.93
N ARG A 205 7.43 -16.97 8.52
CA ARG A 205 8.34 -17.24 9.63
C ARG A 205 9.77 -16.92 9.19
N SER A 206 10.56 -16.36 10.09
CA SER A 206 11.99 -16.20 9.84
C SER A 206 12.57 -17.58 9.49
N ALA A 207 13.23 -17.67 8.34
CA ALA A 207 13.95 -18.89 7.98
C ALA A 207 15.02 -19.10 9.05
N THR A 208 15.09 -20.32 9.58
CA THR A 208 16.20 -20.68 10.45
C THR A 208 17.50 -20.66 9.65
N PRO A 209 18.67 -20.40 10.26
CA PRO A 209 19.94 -20.51 9.56
C PRO A 209 20.10 -21.84 8.83
N ALA A 210 19.64 -22.94 9.44
CA ALA A 210 19.64 -24.26 8.83
C ALA A 210 18.80 -24.35 7.54
N GLU A 211 17.67 -23.65 7.46
CA GLU A 211 16.84 -23.62 6.23
C GLU A 211 17.41 -22.70 5.17
N TYR A 212 18.03 -21.60 5.57
CA TYR A 212 18.61 -20.64 4.65
C TYR A 212 19.89 -21.18 3.99
N TYR A 213 20.75 -21.83 4.77
CA TYR A 213 22.04 -22.36 4.29
C TYR A 213 21.99 -23.85 3.92
N GLY A 214 20.96 -24.58 4.36
CA GLY A 214 20.85 -26.02 4.11
C GLY A 214 22.08 -26.79 4.60
N ALA A 215 22.61 -27.65 3.73
CA ALA A 215 23.83 -28.42 4.00
C ALA A 215 25.11 -27.55 4.13
N PHE A 216 25.05 -26.27 3.75
CA PHE A 216 26.16 -25.32 3.90
C PHE A 216 26.08 -24.51 5.20
N GLY A 217 25.06 -24.74 6.05
CA GLY A 217 24.94 -24.12 7.37
C GLY A 217 25.91 -24.74 8.37
N CYS A 218 26.39 -23.96 9.35
CA CYS A 218 27.25 -24.46 10.42
C CYS A 218 26.60 -25.63 11.16
N GLU A 219 25.27 -25.57 11.28
CA GLU A 219 24.43 -26.53 11.99
C GLU A 219 24.48 -27.92 11.33
N ALA A 220 24.65 -27.99 10.01
CA ALA A 220 24.81 -29.24 9.28
C ALA A 220 26.11 -29.98 9.64
N TRP A 221 27.10 -29.25 10.17
CA TRP A 221 28.41 -29.76 10.58
C TRP A 221 28.55 -29.86 12.11
N GLY A 222 27.44 -29.74 12.87
CA GLY A 222 27.47 -29.75 14.33
C GLY A 222 28.17 -28.53 14.95
N GLN A 223 28.21 -27.42 14.21
CA GLN A 223 28.78 -26.15 14.67
C GLN A 223 27.69 -25.08 14.78
N LYS A 224 27.93 -24.08 15.61
CA LYS A 224 27.04 -22.93 15.77
C LYS A 224 27.59 -21.74 14.99
N ARG A 225 26.71 -20.97 14.34
CA ARG A 225 27.10 -19.72 13.68
C ARG A 225 27.26 -18.59 14.71
N MET A 226 28.37 -17.89 14.63
CA MET A 226 28.64 -16.70 15.46
C MET A 226 27.63 -15.58 15.15
N PRO A 227 27.11 -14.86 16.17
CA PRO A 227 26.20 -13.74 15.95
C PRO A 227 26.84 -12.69 15.02
N ASN A 228 26.10 -12.27 13.98
CA ASN A 228 26.54 -11.27 12.99
C ASN A 228 27.80 -11.66 12.19
N SER A 229 28.17 -12.95 12.14
CA SER A 229 29.30 -13.44 11.35
C SER A 229 28.89 -14.66 10.50
N ASN A 230 29.61 -14.89 9.40
CA ASN A 230 29.50 -16.13 8.63
C ASN A 230 30.41 -17.25 9.18
N SER A 231 31.16 -16.98 10.25
CA SER A 231 32.03 -17.97 10.89
C SER A 231 31.25 -18.96 11.75
N CYS A 232 31.76 -20.19 11.79
CA CYS A 232 31.23 -21.27 12.61
C CYS A 232 32.16 -21.50 13.83
N GLU A 233 31.58 -21.83 14.98
CA GLU A 233 32.28 -22.22 16.19
C GLU A 233 31.75 -23.57 16.70
N PRO A 234 32.56 -24.38 17.40
CA PRO A 234 32.07 -25.60 18.05
C PRO A 234 30.92 -25.28 19.01
N ASP A 235 29.84 -26.05 18.94
CA ASP A 235 28.74 -25.95 19.91
C ASP A 235 29.17 -26.69 21.18
N VAL A 236 29.72 -25.95 22.16
CA VAL A 236 30.26 -26.48 23.43
C VAL A 236 29.18 -26.50 24.51
#